data_AF-A0A447JLK0-F1
#
_entry.id   AF-A0A447JLK0-F1
#
_cell.length_a   1.000
_cell.length_b   1.000
_cell.length_c   1.000
_cell.angle_alpha   90.00
_cell.angle_beta   90.00
_cell.angle_gamma   90.00
#
_symmetry.space_group_name_H-M   'P 1'
#
loop_
_entity.id
_entity.type
_entity.pdbx_description
1 polymer ?
#
loop_
_entity_poly.entity_id
_entity_poly.type
_entity_poly.pdbx_seq_one_letter_code
_entity_poly.pdbx_strand_id
1 'polypeptide(L)'
;MARPKSEDKKQALLEAATQAIAQSGIAASTAVIARNAGVAEGTLFRYFATKDELINTLYLHLKQDLCQSMIMELDRSITDAKMMTRFIWNSYISWGLNHPARHRAIRQLAVSEKLTKETEQRADDMFPELRDLCHRSVLMVFMSDEYRAFGDGLFLALAETTMDFAARDPARAGEYIALGFEAMWARADSRGAIMDGQTLHACAKRCALELPFTEHCWPFGPQYDVCLKSAAKYSCCSLNITVAPVVNLKSDPQKSLVNQQIYPSIAPGYHMNKKHWISVYAGEDITVSLLNDLINDSWNLVVDGLPKREQLRLRPR
;
A
#
# COMPACT_ATOMS: atom_id res chain seq x y z
N MET A 1 52.50 -13.60 4.66
CA MET A 1 51.30 -13.41 3.80
C MET A 1 50.05 -13.69 4.62
N ALA A 2 49.06 -12.79 4.60
CA ALA A 2 47.79 -13.04 5.28
C ALA A 2 47.06 -14.22 4.61
N ARG A 3 46.70 -15.24 5.39
CA ARG A 3 45.96 -16.43 4.91
C ARG A 3 44.67 -15.97 4.18
N PRO A 4 44.35 -16.44 2.97
CA PRO A 4 43.17 -15.97 2.23
C PRO A 4 41.89 -16.15 3.05
N LYS A 5 40.95 -15.22 2.89
CA LYS A 5 39.61 -15.31 3.50
C LYS A 5 38.93 -16.57 2.95
N SER A 6 38.39 -17.42 3.82
CA SER A 6 37.65 -18.63 3.45
C SER A 6 36.19 -18.24 3.35
N GLU A 7 35.57 -18.48 2.19
CA GLU A 7 34.15 -18.22 1.97
C GLU A 7 33.28 -19.05 2.92
N ASP A 8 33.68 -20.29 3.24
CA ASP A 8 32.97 -21.15 4.21
C ASP A 8 32.85 -20.49 5.59
N LYS A 9 33.92 -19.82 6.05
CA LYS A 9 33.90 -19.11 7.34
C LYS A 9 33.05 -17.85 7.29
N LYS A 10 33.04 -17.16 6.15
CA LYS A 10 32.15 -16.01 5.96
C LYS A 10 30.70 -16.46 6.00
N GLN A 11 30.36 -17.56 5.33
CA GLN A 11 29.01 -18.13 5.35
C GLN A 11 28.61 -18.59 6.76
N ALA A 12 29.48 -19.28 7.48
CA ALA A 12 29.23 -19.68 8.87
C ALA A 12 28.97 -18.48 9.79
N LEU A 13 29.69 -17.37 9.60
CA LEU A 13 29.45 -16.12 10.33
C LEU A 13 28.10 -15.51 9.98
N LEU A 14 27.71 -15.51 8.70
CA LEU A 14 26.40 -15.00 8.26
C LEU A 14 25.26 -15.85 8.83
N GLU A 15 25.36 -17.19 8.77
CA GLU A 15 24.37 -18.11 9.35
C GLU A 15 24.23 -17.91 10.87
N ALA A 16 25.35 -17.79 11.59
CA ALA A 16 25.36 -17.52 13.02
C ALA A 16 24.76 -16.14 13.36
N ALA A 17 25.04 -15.13 12.54
CA ALA A 17 24.47 -13.80 12.68
C ALA A 17 22.97 -13.80 12.43
N THR A 18 22.48 -14.54 11.43
CA THR A 18 21.05 -14.75 11.18
C THR A 18 20.35 -15.28 12.44
N GLN A 19 20.87 -16.35 13.04
CA GLN A 19 20.27 -16.95 14.24
C GLN A 19 20.30 -15.99 15.43
N ALA A 20 21.42 -15.32 15.67
CA ALA A 20 21.57 -14.41 16.80
C ALA A 20 20.64 -13.18 16.67
N ILE A 21 20.52 -12.61 15.47
CA ILE A 21 19.64 -11.45 15.22
C ILE A 21 18.17 -11.87 15.22
N ALA A 22 17.84 -13.06 14.72
CA ALA A 22 16.47 -13.59 14.80
C ALA A 22 15.99 -13.79 16.25
N GLN A 23 16.89 -14.06 17.19
CA GLN A 23 16.57 -14.31 18.59
C GLN A 23 16.66 -13.06 19.46
N SER A 24 17.66 -12.21 19.24
CA SER A 24 18.00 -11.08 20.13
C SER A 24 17.98 -9.72 19.43
N GLY A 25 17.51 -9.67 18.18
CA GLY A 25 17.44 -8.47 17.36
C GLY A 25 18.82 -7.90 17.02
N ILE A 26 18.85 -6.65 16.55
CA ILE A 26 20.09 -5.96 16.16
C ILE A 26 21.08 -5.76 17.33
N ALA A 27 20.62 -5.91 18.58
CA ALA A 27 21.45 -5.83 19.78
C ALA A 27 22.34 -7.08 19.99
N ALA A 28 22.16 -8.15 19.19
CA ALA A 28 22.95 -9.37 19.27
C ALA A 28 24.46 -9.12 19.38
N SER A 29 25.13 -9.83 20.30
CA SER A 29 26.55 -9.67 20.58
C SER A 29 27.44 -10.30 19.49
N THR A 30 28.47 -9.57 19.05
CA THR A 30 29.48 -10.07 18.11
C THR A 30 30.26 -11.26 18.66
N ALA A 31 30.50 -11.30 19.98
CA ALA A 31 31.12 -12.43 20.66
C ALA A 31 30.27 -13.70 20.56
N VAL A 32 28.95 -13.57 20.71
CA VAL A 32 28.00 -14.69 20.58
C VAL A 32 27.97 -15.18 19.14
N ILE A 33 27.92 -14.27 18.15
CA ILE A 33 27.95 -14.62 16.72
C ILE A 33 29.22 -15.38 16.37
N ALA A 34 30.39 -14.87 16.77
CA ALA A 34 31.68 -15.51 16.51
C ALA A 34 31.77 -16.91 17.14
N ARG A 35 31.34 -17.04 18.40
CA ARG A 35 31.29 -18.33 19.11
C ARG A 35 30.38 -19.33 18.40
N ASN A 36 29.19 -18.91 17.99
CA ASN A 36 28.24 -19.79 17.29
C ASN A 36 28.75 -20.19 15.90
N ALA A 37 29.56 -19.35 15.25
CA ALA A 37 30.24 -19.66 13.99
C ALA A 37 31.52 -20.51 14.17
N GLY A 38 31.89 -20.86 15.41
CA GLY A 38 33.10 -21.64 15.70
C GLY A 38 34.41 -20.88 15.45
N VAL A 39 34.40 -19.55 15.55
CA VAL A 39 35.59 -18.71 15.34
C VAL A 39 35.84 -17.76 16.52
N ALA A 40 37.08 -17.30 16.68
CA ALA A 40 37.41 -16.25 17.64
C ALA A 40 36.78 -14.91 17.21
N GLU A 41 36.38 -14.07 18.15
CA GLU A 41 35.74 -12.78 17.86
C GLU A 41 36.61 -11.86 16.99
N GLY A 42 37.94 -11.82 17.22
CA GLY A 42 38.85 -11.09 16.34
C GLY A 42 38.86 -11.59 14.88
N THR A 43 38.43 -12.84 14.63
CA THR A 43 38.26 -13.37 13.26
C THR A 43 37.02 -12.77 12.61
N LEU A 44 35.93 -12.56 13.35
CA LEU A 44 34.74 -11.87 12.83
C LEU A 44 35.12 -10.48 12.33
N PHE A 45 35.87 -9.71 13.12
CA PHE A 45 36.32 -8.37 12.75
C PHE A 45 37.28 -8.33 11.56
N ARG A 46 37.88 -9.48 11.19
CA ARG A 46 38.68 -9.61 9.96
C ARG A 46 37.80 -9.76 8.72
N TYR A 47 36.59 -10.31 8.86
CA TYR A 47 35.62 -10.41 7.76
C TYR A 47 34.77 -9.14 7.65
N PHE A 48 34.31 -8.60 8.79
CA PHE A 48 33.45 -7.42 8.89
C PHE A 48 34.08 -6.46 9.89
N ALA A 49 34.65 -5.34 9.43
CA ALA A 49 35.41 -4.43 10.29
C ALA A 49 34.56 -3.83 11.41
N THR A 50 33.25 -3.67 11.17
CA THR A 50 32.30 -3.17 12.16
C THR A 50 31.03 -4.02 12.22
N LYS A 51 30.26 -3.86 13.31
CA LYS A 51 28.93 -4.45 13.43
C LYS A 51 27.96 -3.90 12.38
N ASP A 52 28.09 -2.63 12.02
CA ASP A 52 27.27 -2.00 10.99
C ASP A 52 27.57 -2.60 9.60
N GLU A 53 28.84 -2.92 9.30
CA GLU A 53 29.22 -3.64 8.08
C GLU A 53 28.64 -5.06 8.04
N LEU A 54 28.65 -5.77 9.17
CA LEU A 54 28.02 -7.09 9.29
C LEU A 54 26.50 -7.00 9.03
N ILE A 55 25.80 -6.02 9.61
CA ILE A 55 24.36 -5.79 9.41
C ILE A 55 24.05 -5.57 7.93
N ASN A 56 24.77 -4.65 7.27
CA ASN A 56 24.56 -4.35 5.85
C ASN A 56 24.84 -5.56 4.95
N THR A 57 25.94 -6.28 5.22
CA THR A 57 26.30 -7.48 4.43
C THR A 57 25.30 -8.61 4.65
N LEU A 58 24.84 -8.81 5.88
CA LEU A 58 23.84 -9.82 6.20
C LEU A 58 22.50 -9.51 5.55
N TYR A 59 22.07 -8.25 5.55
CA TYR A 59 20.84 -7.84 4.90
C TYR A 59 20.86 -8.17 3.40
N LEU A 60 21.95 -7.82 2.70
CA LEU A 60 22.14 -8.16 1.29
C LEU A 60 22.16 -9.67 1.06
N HIS A 61 22.83 -10.43 1.92
CA HIS A 61 22.87 -11.89 1.82
C HIS A 61 21.47 -12.52 1.92
N LEU A 62 20.66 -12.08 2.90
CA LEU A 62 19.30 -12.57 3.07
C LEU A 62 18.36 -12.11 1.95
N LYS A 63 18.52 -10.87 1.46
CA LYS A 63 17.76 -10.38 0.30
C LYS A 63 18.10 -11.16 -0.96
N GLN A 64 19.37 -11.49 -1.18
CA GLN A 64 19.78 -12.30 -2.33
C GLN A 64 19.16 -13.69 -2.28
N ASP A 65 19.18 -14.37 -1.13
CA ASP A 65 18.55 -15.68 -0.93
C ASP A 65 17.03 -15.63 -1.20
N LEU A 66 16.35 -14.61 -0.68
CA LEU A 66 14.93 -14.36 -0.92
C LEU A 66 14.62 -14.12 -2.41
N CYS A 67 15.37 -13.20 -3.04
CA CYS A 67 15.14 -12.86 -4.45
C CYS A 67 15.42 -14.04 -5.36
N GLN A 68 16.46 -14.84 -5.06
CA GLN A 68 16.73 -16.06 -5.82
C GLN A 68 15.58 -17.07 -5.73
N SER A 69 15.01 -17.26 -4.53
CA SER A 69 13.82 -18.10 -4.35
C SER A 69 12.63 -17.59 -5.17
N MET A 70 12.40 -16.28 -5.18
CA MET A 70 11.30 -15.66 -5.94
C MET A 70 11.52 -15.77 -7.46
N ILE A 71 12.72 -15.47 -7.94
CA ILE A 71 13.06 -15.47 -9.38
C ILE A 71 12.93 -16.88 -9.96
N MET A 72 13.29 -17.92 -9.21
CA MET A 72 13.18 -19.31 -9.66
C MET A 72 11.73 -19.74 -9.92
N GLU A 73 10.79 -19.22 -9.13
CA GLU A 73 9.37 -19.55 -9.25
C GLU A 73 8.62 -18.57 -10.18
N LEU A 74 9.22 -17.44 -10.55
CA LEU A 74 8.56 -16.31 -11.23
C LEU A 74 8.07 -16.66 -12.64
N ASP A 75 6.76 -16.62 -12.84
CA ASP A 75 6.16 -16.68 -14.16
C ASP A 75 6.14 -15.31 -14.84
N ARG A 76 7.07 -15.10 -15.78
CA ARG A 76 7.21 -13.86 -16.55
C ARG A 76 6.11 -13.63 -17.58
N SER A 77 5.22 -14.60 -17.80
CA SER A 77 4.06 -14.43 -18.70
C SER A 77 2.93 -13.64 -18.05
N ILE A 78 2.93 -13.50 -16.72
CA ILE A 78 1.92 -12.76 -15.98
C ILE A 78 2.09 -11.25 -16.23
N THR A 79 1.10 -10.65 -16.89
CA THR A 79 1.07 -9.20 -17.16
C THR A 79 0.23 -8.41 -16.17
N ASP A 80 -0.69 -9.09 -15.46
CA ASP A 80 -1.55 -8.48 -14.45
C ASP A 80 -0.78 -8.19 -13.16
N ALA A 81 -0.90 -6.96 -12.67
CA ALA A 81 -0.16 -6.49 -11.50
C ALA A 81 -0.60 -7.16 -10.21
N LYS A 82 -1.90 -7.46 -10.06
CA LYS A 82 -2.42 -8.12 -8.86
C LYS A 82 -1.96 -9.57 -8.80
N MET A 83 -2.05 -10.30 -9.91
CA MET A 83 -1.55 -11.68 -10.02
C MET A 83 -0.03 -11.74 -9.80
N MET A 84 0.74 -10.81 -10.37
CA MET A 84 2.18 -10.75 -10.14
C MET A 84 2.51 -10.47 -8.66
N THR A 85 1.82 -9.52 -8.04
CA THR A 85 2.03 -9.22 -6.62
C THR A 85 1.60 -10.39 -5.74
N ARG A 86 0.53 -11.10 -6.11
CA ARG A 86 0.09 -12.30 -5.42
C ARG A 86 1.13 -13.40 -5.46
N PHE A 87 1.74 -13.57 -6.63
CA PHE A 87 2.82 -14.51 -6.82
C PHE A 87 4.00 -14.19 -5.87
N ILE A 88 4.45 -12.94 -5.85
CA ILE A 88 5.54 -12.48 -4.98
C ILE A 88 5.20 -12.67 -3.50
N TRP A 89 3.96 -12.36 -3.10
CA TRP A 89 3.47 -12.61 -1.75
C TRP A 89 3.56 -14.10 -1.38
N ASN A 90 3.03 -14.99 -2.22
CA ASN A 90 3.06 -16.42 -1.96
C ASN A 90 4.51 -16.93 -1.83
N SER A 91 5.43 -16.52 -2.71
CA SER A 91 6.84 -16.89 -2.63
C SER A 91 7.52 -16.32 -1.39
N TYR A 92 7.20 -15.09 -0.98
CA TYR A 92 7.69 -14.52 0.27
C TYR A 92 7.24 -15.33 1.50
N ILE A 93 5.94 -15.68 1.55
CA ILE A 93 5.37 -16.48 2.64
C ILE A 93 5.99 -17.88 2.67
N SER A 94 6.10 -18.53 1.50
CA SER A 94 6.73 -19.85 1.37
C SER A 94 8.18 -19.84 1.86
N TRP A 95 8.98 -18.87 1.42
CA TRP A 95 10.36 -18.71 1.89
C TRP A 95 10.44 -18.49 3.41
N GLY A 96 9.56 -17.65 3.97
CA GLY A 96 9.53 -17.37 5.39
C GLY A 96 9.10 -18.58 6.25
N LEU A 97 8.17 -19.40 5.77
CA LEU A 97 7.77 -20.64 6.41
C LEU A 97 8.89 -21.70 6.38
N ASN A 98 9.63 -21.79 5.26
CA ASN A 98 10.77 -22.69 5.12
C ASN A 98 12.01 -22.22 5.89
N HIS A 99 12.15 -20.91 6.11
CA HIS A 99 13.30 -20.31 6.81
C HIS A 99 12.90 -19.26 7.87
N PRO A 100 12.24 -19.65 8.98
CA PRO A 100 11.69 -18.69 9.96
C PRO A 100 12.74 -17.75 10.59
N ALA A 101 13.96 -18.26 10.83
CA ALA A 101 15.04 -17.43 11.37
C ALA A 101 15.52 -16.36 10.37
N ARG A 102 15.59 -16.69 9.07
CA ARG A 102 15.96 -15.73 8.02
C ARG A 102 14.90 -14.63 7.90
N HIS A 103 13.62 -15.01 7.94
CA HIS A 103 12.51 -14.05 7.96
C HIS A 103 12.53 -13.12 9.17
N ARG A 104 12.73 -13.64 10.39
CA ARG A 104 12.83 -12.77 11.58
C ARG A 104 14.03 -11.84 11.50
N ALA A 105 15.18 -12.35 11.05
CA ALA A 105 16.38 -11.53 10.91
C ALA A 105 16.20 -10.41 9.87
N ILE A 106 15.67 -10.71 8.67
CA ILE A 106 15.46 -9.68 7.63
C ILE A 106 14.49 -8.59 8.10
N ARG A 107 13.45 -8.95 8.86
CA ARG A 107 12.50 -8.00 9.43
C ARG A 107 13.18 -7.04 10.42
N GLN A 108 13.98 -7.56 11.33
CA GLN A 108 14.73 -6.75 12.31
C GLN A 108 15.77 -5.84 11.63
N LEU A 109 16.36 -6.29 10.53
CA LEU A 109 17.33 -5.52 9.75
C LEU A 109 16.66 -4.42 8.91
N ALA A 110 15.52 -4.71 8.28
CA ALA A 110 14.84 -3.78 7.36
C ALA A 110 14.36 -2.49 8.04
N VAL A 111 14.00 -2.55 9.32
CA VAL A 111 13.57 -1.38 10.11
C VAL A 111 14.71 -0.75 10.92
N SER A 112 15.95 -1.20 10.70
CA SER A 112 17.12 -0.68 11.41
C SER A 112 17.64 0.59 10.75
N GLU A 113 17.91 1.63 11.54
CA GLU A 113 18.57 2.87 11.09
C GLU A 113 20.05 2.67 10.68
N LYS A 114 20.53 1.42 10.70
CA LYS A 114 21.92 1.05 10.37
C LYS A 114 22.12 0.66 8.90
N LEU A 115 21.06 0.51 8.11
CA LEU A 115 21.19 0.27 6.68
C LEU A 115 21.64 1.55 5.97
N THR A 116 22.64 1.42 5.11
CA THR A 116 23.11 2.53 4.29
C THR A 116 22.27 2.65 3.01
N LYS A 117 22.16 3.86 2.47
CA LYS A 117 21.50 4.08 1.16
C LYS A 117 22.10 3.23 0.04
N GLU A 118 23.41 2.97 0.10
CA GLU A 118 24.09 2.09 -0.87
C GLU A 118 23.60 0.64 -0.77
N THR A 119 23.37 0.14 0.45
CA THR A 119 22.82 -1.19 0.70
C THR A 119 21.38 -1.29 0.23
N GLU A 120 20.55 -0.28 0.49
CA GLU A 120 19.17 -0.21 -0.01
C GLU A 120 19.13 -0.25 -1.53
N GLN A 121 19.95 0.59 -2.20
CA GLN A 121 20.03 0.62 -3.66
C GLN A 121 20.46 -0.74 -4.23
N ARG A 122 21.48 -1.38 -3.63
CA ARG A 122 21.91 -2.71 -4.06
C ARG A 122 20.83 -3.76 -3.89
N ALA A 123 20.05 -3.70 -2.80
CA ALA A 123 18.94 -4.62 -2.58
C ALA A 123 17.82 -4.40 -3.61
N ASP A 124 17.52 -3.15 -3.96
CA ASP A 124 16.54 -2.82 -5.01
C ASP A 124 16.98 -3.32 -6.39
N ASP A 125 18.28 -3.24 -6.69
CA ASP A 125 18.86 -3.71 -7.96
C ASP A 125 18.94 -5.25 -8.06
N MET A 126 18.76 -5.99 -6.95
CA MET A 126 18.72 -7.46 -6.97
C MET A 126 17.45 -8.02 -7.61
N PHE A 127 16.35 -7.27 -7.60
CA PHE A 127 15.08 -7.71 -8.18
C PHE A 127 14.35 -6.55 -8.88
N PRO A 128 14.82 -6.15 -10.08
CA PRO A 128 14.29 -4.99 -10.79
C PRO A 128 12.82 -5.15 -11.18
N GLU A 129 12.36 -6.36 -11.49
CA GLU A 129 10.95 -6.61 -11.79
C GLU A 129 10.03 -6.31 -10.60
N LEU A 130 10.47 -6.62 -9.38
CA LEU A 130 9.74 -6.25 -8.16
C LEU A 130 9.74 -4.73 -7.95
N ARG A 131 10.88 -4.06 -8.18
CA ARG A 131 10.97 -2.60 -8.08
C ARG A 131 9.98 -1.92 -9.03
N ASP A 132 9.94 -2.36 -10.28
CA ASP A 132 9.05 -1.80 -11.30
C ASP A 132 7.57 -2.08 -10.96
N LEU A 133 7.27 -3.25 -10.41
CA LEU A 133 5.94 -3.59 -9.92
C LEU A 133 5.53 -2.69 -8.74
N CYS A 134 6.42 -2.48 -7.77
CA CYS A 134 6.18 -1.61 -6.62
C CYS A 134 5.91 -0.17 -7.07
N HIS A 135 6.72 0.39 -7.97
CA HIS A 135 6.48 1.73 -8.52
C HIS A 135 5.12 1.87 -9.22
N ARG A 136 4.60 0.80 -9.82
CA ARG A 136 3.32 0.82 -10.54
C ARG A 136 2.12 0.55 -9.64
N SER A 137 2.30 -0.12 -8.51
CA SER A 137 1.19 -0.75 -7.76
C SER A 137 1.11 -0.32 -6.30
N VAL A 138 2.20 0.14 -5.69
CA VAL A 138 2.23 0.61 -4.30
C VAL A 138 1.84 2.09 -4.25
N LEU A 139 1.09 2.49 -3.23
CA LEU A 139 0.77 3.90 -2.97
C LEU A 139 2.03 4.77 -2.99
N MET A 140 1.97 5.90 -3.72
CA MET A 140 3.12 6.81 -3.85
C MET A 140 3.70 7.28 -2.50
N VAL A 141 2.86 7.38 -1.46
CA VAL A 141 3.33 7.74 -0.11
C VAL A 141 4.35 6.74 0.43
N PHE A 142 4.14 5.44 0.25
CA PHE A 142 5.06 4.39 0.70
C PHE A 142 6.30 4.26 -0.19
N MET A 143 6.34 4.95 -1.33
CA MET A 143 7.54 5.04 -2.19
C MET A 143 8.40 6.26 -1.87
N SER A 144 7.95 7.17 -1.00
CA SER A 144 8.74 8.33 -0.57
C SER A 144 9.80 7.95 0.46
N ASP A 145 10.96 8.63 0.43
CA ASP A 145 12.05 8.42 1.38
C ASP A 145 11.59 8.48 2.86
N GLU A 146 10.59 9.31 3.17
CA GLU A 146 10.09 9.52 4.54
C GLU A 146 9.27 8.33 5.07
N TYR A 147 8.48 7.67 4.21
CA TYR A 147 7.54 6.63 4.64
C TYR A 147 7.86 5.23 4.10
N ARG A 148 8.93 5.08 3.30
CA ARG A 148 9.31 3.80 2.71
C ARG A 148 9.55 2.70 3.74
N ALA A 149 10.39 2.99 4.75
CA ALA A 149 10.66 2.04 5.84
C ALA A 149 9.39 1.65 6.63
N PHE A 150 8.44 2.59 6.77
CA PHE A 150 7.15 2.31 7.41
C PHE A 150 6.27 1.41 6.53
N GLY A 151 6.22 1.65 5.22
CA GLY A 151 5.52 0.79 4.26
C GLY A 151 6.05 -0.64 4.28
N ASP A 152 7.38 -0.80 4.23
CA ASP A 152 8.04 -2.10 4.39
C ASP A 152 7.69 -2.75 5.73
N GLY A 153 7.69 -1.97 6.83
CA GLY A 153 7.29 -2.45 8.16
C GLY A 153 5.86 -2.99 8.21
N LEU A 154 4.91 -2.31 7.57
CA LEU A 154 3.51 -2.77 7.47
C LEU A 154 3.40 -4.07 6.66
N PHE A 155 4.07 -4.15 5.52
CA PHE A 155 4.13 -5.36 4.70
C PHE A 155 4.67 -6.55 5.52
N LEU A 156 5.81 -6.34 6.18
CA LEU A 156 6.48 -7.37 7.00
C LEU A 156 5.58 -7.83 8.16
N ALA A 157 4.84 -6.92 8.80
CA ALA A 157 3.93 -7.27 9.90
C ALA A 157 2.73 -8.12 9.44
N LEU A 158 2.15 -7.80 8.28
CA LEU A 158 1.06 -8.59 7.68
C LEU A 158 1.57 -9.97 7.25
N ALA A 159 2.76 -10.03 6.65
CA ALA A 159 3.37 -11.27 6.23
C ALA A 159 3.73 -12.17 7.43
N GLU A 160 4.29 -11.61 8.51
CA GLU A 160 4.58 -12.34 9.75
C GLU A 160 3.31 -12.93 10.36
N THR A 161 2.26 -12.12 10.50
CA THR A 161 0.98 -12.60 11.03
C THR A 161 0.41 -13.73 10.18
N THR A 162 0.53 -13.61 8.85
CA THR A 162 0.08 -14.64 7.91
C THR A 162 0.87 -15.95 8.10
N MET A 163 2.21 -15.87 8.19
CA MET A 163 3.07 -17.02 8.43
C MET A 163 2.76 -17.68 9.78
N ASP A 164 2.55 -16.90 10.84
CA ASP A 164 2.26 -17.39 12.17
C ASP A 164 0.97 -18.21 12.22
N PHE A 165 -0.10 -17.74 11.57
CA PHE A 165 -1.35 -18.49 11.50
C PHE A 165 -1.22 -19.72 10.58
N ALA A 166 -0.56 -19.58 9.44
CA ALA A 166 -0.33 -20.70 8.52
C ALA A 166 0.53 -21.82 9.16
N ALA A 167 1.52 -21.46 9.97
CA ALA A 167 2.38 -22.42 10.67
C ALA A 167 1.66 -23.13 11.84
N ARG A 168 0.75 -22.43 12.54
CA ARG A 168 -0.04 -23.01 13.64
C ARG A 168 -1.17 -23.91 13.15
N ASP A 169 -1.74 -23.61 11.99
CA ASP A 169 -2.84 -24.38 11.39
C ASP A 169 -2.59 -24.64 9.89
N PRO A 170 -1.74 -25.65 9.58
CA PRO A 170 -1.35 -25.96 8.19
C PRO A 170 -2.52 -26.36 7.30
N ALA A 171 -3.60 -26.92 7.86
CA ALA A 171 -4.77 -27.34 7.10
C ALA A 171 -5.50 -26.15 6.43
N ARG A 172 -5.44 -24.97 7.05
CA ARG A 172 -6.00 -23.71 6.53
C ARG A 172 -4.93 -22.72 6.04
N ALA A 173 -3.68 -23.16 5.89
CA ALA A 173 -2.57 -22.29 5.48
C ALA A 173 -2.88 -21.52 4.17
N GLY A 174 -3.45 -22.20 3.17
CA GLY A 174 -3.83 -21.57 1.90
C GLY A 174 -4.84 -20.41 2.07
N GLU A 175 -5.79 -20.54 3.01
CA GLU A 175 -6.78 -19.50 3.31
C GLU A 175 -6.13 -18.30 3.99
N TYR A 176 -5.27 -18.52 4.99
CA TYR A 176 -4.56 -17.43 5.67
C TYR A 176 -3.66 -16.67 4.70
N ILE A 177 -2.92 -17.37 3.84
CA ILE A 177 -2.09 -16.77 2.79
C ILE A 177 -2.96 -15.91 1.87
N ALA A 178 -4.16 -16.38 1.54
CA ALA A 178 -5.07 -15.65 0.68
C ALA A 178 -5.65 -14.39 1.30
N LEU A 179 -6.14 -14.49 2.53
CA LEU A 179 -6.69 -13.35 3.26
C LEU A 179 -5.60 -12.33 3.61
N GLY A 180 -4.40 -12.78 3.98
CA GLY A 180 -3.25 -11.92 4.24
C GLY A 180 -2.85 -11.10 3.02
N PHE A 181 -2.86 -11.72 1.84
CA PHE A 181 -2.63 -11.01 0.58
C PHE A 181 -3.71 -9.95 0.32
N GLU A 182 -4.99 -10.29 0.42
CA GLU A 182 -6.05 -9.32 0.15
C GLU A 182 -6.01 -8.15 1.14
N ALA A 183 -5.67 -8.40 2.41
CA ALA A 183 -5.47 -7.35 3.41
C ALA A 183 -4.28 -6.42 3.08
N MET A 184 -3.20 -6.98 2.54
CA MET A 184 -2.03 -6.23 2.07
C MET A 184 -2.36 -5.44 0.78
N TRP A 185 -2.98 -6.09 -0.20
CA TRP A 185 -3.32 -5.53 -1.50
C TRP A 185 -4.35 -4.40 -1.40
N ALA A 186 -5.41 -4.59 -0.62
CA ALA A 186 -6.47 -3.59 -0.43
C ALA A 186 -5.96 -2.26 0.15
N ARG A 187 -4.76 -2.25 0.75
CA ARG A 187 -4.07 -1.05 1.24
C ARG A 187 -3.00 -0.52 0.28
N ALA A 188 -2.44 -1.37 -0.58
CA ALA A 188 -1.38 -1.01 -1.52
C ALA A 188 -1.93 -0.40 -2.81
N ASP A 189 -3.11 -0.85 -3.25
CA ASP A 189 -3.68 -0.47 -4.53
C ASP A 189 -4.17 0.99 -4.56
N SER A 190 -3.44 1.84 -5.28
CA SER A 190 -3.88 3.20 -5.68
C SER A 190 -4.79 3.17 -6.91
N ARG A 191 -4.83 2.06 -7.65
CA ARG A 191 -5.71 1.83 -8.79
C ARG A 191 -6.90 1.03 -8.31
N GLY A 192 -7.78 1.75 -7.61
CA GLY A 192 -9.01 1.23 -7.04
C GLY A 192 -9.59 0.11 -7.88
N ALA A 193 -9.89 -1.00 -7.19
CA ALA A 193 -10.92 -1.94 -7.58
C ALA A 193 -11.96 -1.23 -8.45
N ILE A 194 -12.32 -1.85 -9.59
CA ILE A 194 -13.45 -1.44 -10.44
C ILE A 194 -14.48 -0.81 -9.52
N MET A 195 -14.73 0.49 -9.68
CA MET A 195 -15.55 1.25 -8.75
C MET A 195 -16.95 0.70 -8.87
N ASP A 196 -17.27 -0.32 -8.09
CA ASP A 196 -18.58 -0.93 -8.12
C ASP A 196 -19.58 0.01 -7.46
N GLY A 197 -20.85 -0.30 -7.67
CA GLY A 197 -21.92 0.55 -7.22
C GLY A 197 -21.95 0.89 -5.74
N GLN A 198 -21.63 -0.10 -4.91
CA GLN A 198 -21.65 0.04 -3.45
C GLN A 198 -20.44 0.86 -2.99
N THR A 199 -19.29 0.62 -3.61
CA THR A 199 -18.03 1.32 -3.34
C THR A 199 -18.11 2.78 -3.78
N LEU A 200 -18.74 3.07 -4.94
CA LEU A 200 -18.97 4.44 -5.43
C LEU A 200 -19.72 5.28 -4.39
N HIS A 201 -20.84 4.74 -3.87
CA HIS A 201 -21.66 5.43 -2.89
C HIS A 201 -20.95 5.58 -1.54
N ALA A 202 -20.26 4.53 -1.07
CA ALA A 202 -19.51 4.59 0.18
C ALA A 202 -18.35 5.59 0.12
N CYS A 203 -17.63 5.65 -0.99
CA CYS A 203 -16.55 6.62 -1.23
C CYS A 203 -17.11 8.04 -1.34
N ALA A 204 -18.15 8.26 -2.14
CA ALA A 204 -18.78 9.57 -2.28
C ALA A 204 -19.28 10.11 -0.92
N LYS A 205 -19.91 9.24 -0.11
CA LYS A 205 -20.36 9.58 1.25
C LYS A 205 -19.20 10.00 2.14
N ARG A 206 -18.09 9.26 2.11
CA ARG A 206 -16.89 9.56 2.90
C ARG A 206 -16.29 10.91 2.54
N CYS A 207 -16.01 11.15 1.25
CA CYS A 207 -15.46 12.40 0.75
C CYS A 207 -16.38 13.60 1.10
N ALA A 208 -17.69 13.44 0.96
CA ALA A 208 -18.64 14.50 1.30
C ALA A 208 -18.64 14.85 2.80
N LEU A 209 -18.53 13.85 3.69
CA LEU A 209 -18.52 14.06 5.14
C LEU A 209 -17.24 14.71 5.68
N GLU A 210 -16.15 14.67 4.93
CA GLU A 210 -14.91 15.40 5.26
C GLU A 210 -15.04 16.91 5.00
N LEU A 211 -16.03 17.33 4.22
CA LEU A 211 -16.24 18.74 3.90
C LEU A 211 -16.94 19.51 5.03
N PRO A 212 -16.53 20.78 5.28
CA PRO A 212 -17.10 21.58 6.36
C PRO A 212 -18.62 21.70 6.30
N PHE A 213 -19.27 21.41 7.43
CA PHE A 213 -20.72 21.54 7.63
C PHE A 213 -21.56 20.69 6.66
N THR A 214 -21.05 19.54 6.22
CA THR A 214 -21.83 18.53 5.51
C THR A 214 -22.52 17.59 6.51
N GLU A 215 -23.84 17.45 6.38
CA GLU A 215 -24.64 16.50 7.16
C GLU A 215 -25.26 15.43 6.23
N HIS A 216 -25.39 14.21 6.76
CA HIS A 216 -26.17 13.15 6.14
C HIS A 216 -27.66 13.40 6.42
N CYS A 217 -28.46 13.51 5.36
CA CYS A 217 -29.88 13.81 5.49
C CYS A 217 -30.71 13.10 4.41
N TRP A 218 -32.01 12.98 4.66
CA TRP A 218 -32.98 12.28 3.80
C TRP A 218 -34.04 13.24 3.23
N PRO A 219 -33.67 14.24 2.42
CA PRO A 219 -34.60 15.27 1.96
C PRO A 219 -35.69 14.73 1.01
N PHE A 220 -35.47 13.55 0.40
CA PHE A 220 -36.42 12.90 -0.52
C PHE A 220 -36.94 11.54 -0.01
N GLY A 221 -36.68 11.21 1.26
CA GLY A 221 -37.06 9.94 1.89
C GLY A 221 -35.91 8.93 2.03
N PRO A 222 -36.12 7.82 2.77
CA PRO A 222 -35.07 6.87 3.19
C PRO A 222 -34.44 6.04 2.05
N GLN A 223 -34.88 6.23 0.81
CA GLN A 223 -34.36 5.55 -0.38
C GLN A 223 -33.33 6.40 -1.14
N TYR A 224 -33.14 7.67 -0.72
CA TYR A 224 -32.23 8.63 -1.36
C TYR A 224 -31.24 9.15 -0.33
N ASP A 225 -30.04 8.57 -0.30
CA ASP A 225 -28.94 9.12 0.50
C ASP A 225 -28.53 10.47 -0.12
N VAL A 226 -28.68 11.56 0.64
CA VAL A 226 -28.20 12.88 0.21
C VAL A 226 -27.22 13.41 1.24
N CYS A 227 -25.95 13.42 0.86
CA CYS A 227 -24.93 14.17 1.58
C CYS A 227 -24.86 15.55 0.92
N LEU A 228 -25.24 16.60 1.65
CA LEU A 228 -24.91 18.04 1.46
C LEU A 228 -26.10 18.92 1.89
N LYS A 229 -26.01 19.47 3.10
CA LYS A 229 -26.83 20.59 3.57
C LYS A 229 -25.91 21.69 4.11
N SER A 230 -25.45 22.60 3.24
CA SER A 230 -24.87 23.86 3.70
C SER A 230 -25.98 24.91 3.81
N ALA A 231 -26.16 25.43 5.02
CA ALA A 231 -26.99 26.59 5.39
C ALA A 231 -28.17 26.92 4.43
N ALA A 232 -29.32 26.29 4.70
CA ALA A 232 -30.64 26.64 4.13
C ALA A 232 -30.85 26.53 2.59
N LYS A 233 -29.87 26.13 1.78
CA LYS A 233 -30.09 25.80 0.36
C LYS A 233 -29.82 24.32 0.08
N TYR A 234 -30.79 23.67 -0.56
CA TYR A 234 -30.69 22.29 -1.03
C TYR A 234 -29.59 22.19 -2.08
N SER A 235 -28.46 21.60 -1.70
CA SER A 235 -27.46 21.11 -2.64
C SER A 235 -27.51 19.60 -2.64
N CYS A 236 -28.34 19.02 -3.49
CA CYS A 236 -28.57 17.58 -3.43
C CYS A 236 -27.52 16.83 -4.24
N CYS A 237 -26.54 16.18 -3.59
CA CYS A 237 -26.00 14.95 -4.18
C CYS A 237 -27.08 13.86 -4.03
N SER A 238 -27.89 13.60 -5.05
CA SER A 238 -28.85 12.49 -4.97
C SER A 238 -28.14 11.18 -5.30
N LEU A 239 -28.01 10.29 -4.32
CA LEU A 239 -27.67 8.89 -4.55
C LEU A 239 -28.97 8.16 -4.88
N ASN A 240 -29.17 7.81 -6.15
CA ASN A 240 -30.32 7.01 -6.57
C ASN A 240 -29.95 5.52 -6.44
N ILE A 241 -30.64 4.78 -5.57
CA ILE A 241 -30.46 3.34 -5.37
C ILE A 241 -31.67 2.58 -5.92
N THR A 242 -31.99 2.76 -7.22
CA THR A 242 -33.18 2.08 -7.77
C THR A 242 -32.95 1.27 -9.04
N VAL A 243 -31.95 1.56 -9.89
CA VAL A 243 -31.69 0.69 -11.07
C VAL A 243 -30.21 0.62 -11.45
N ALA A 244 -29.43 1.65 -11.17
CA ALA A 244 -27.97 1.62 -11.16
C ALA A 244 -27.45 2.62 -10.12
N PRO A 245 -26.42 2.27 -9.34
CA PRO A 245 -25.83 3.15 -8.34
C PRO A 245 -25.17 4.34 -9.04
N VAL A 246 -25.78 5.52 -8.88
CA VAL A 246 -25.36 6.76 -9.53
C VAL A 246 -25.19 7.87 -8.49
N VAL A 247 -24.21 8.74 -8.69
CA VAL A 247 -23.96 9.95 -7.89
C VAL A 247 -24.23 11.18 -8.76
N ASN A 248 -25.19 12.01 -8.37
CA ASN A 248 -25.46 13.28 -9.06
C ASN A 248 -24.66 14.41 -8.42
N LEU A 249 -23.89 15.16 -9.22
CA LEU A 249 -23.04 16.27 -8.75
C LEU A 249 -23.32 17.54 -9.56
N LYS A 250 -23.22 18.71 -8.92
CA LYS A 250 -23.22 19.98 -9.66
C LYS A 250 -21.90 20.14 -10.38
N SER A 251 -21.97 20.64 -11.62
CA SER A 251 -20.79 20.94 -12.41
C SER A 251 -20.96 22.27 -13.11
N ASP A 252 -19.85 22.97 -13.30
CA ASP A 252 -19.78 24.08 -14.24
C ASP A 252 -20.09 23.55 -15.65
N PRO A 253 -20.86 24.27 -16.50
CA PRO A 253 -21.23 23.80 -17.82
C PRO A 253 -20.05 23.48 -18.75
N GLN A 254 -18.93 24.20 -18.63
CA GLN A 254 -17.73 23.94 -19.45
C GLN A 254 -17.02 22.67 -18.96
N LYS A 255 -16.80 22.54 -17.65
CA LYS A 255 -16.23 21.32 -17.05
C LYS A 255 -17.11 20.09 -17.29
N SER A 256 -18.42 20.26 -17.25
CA SER A 256 -19.39 19.19 -17.49
C SER A 256 -19.20 18.56 -18.86
N LEU A 257 -19.01 19.37 -19.91
CA LEU A 257 -18.80 18.89 -21.28
C LEU A 257 -17.47 18.15 -21.41
N VAL A 258 -16.40 18.68 -20.82
CA VAL A 258 -15.07 18.07 -20.85
C VAL A 258 -15.08 16.71 -20.15
N ASN A 259 -15.65 16.64 -18.94
CA ASN A 259 -15.69 15.40 -18.17
C ASN A 259 -16.51 14.30 -18.88
N GLN A 260 -17.61 14.65 -19.55
CA GLN A 260 -18.39 13.69 -20.34
C GLN A 260 -17.66 13.18 -21.59
N GLN A 261 -16.69 13.92 -22.11
CA GLN A 261 -15.86 13.50 -23.25
C GLN A 261 -14.70 12.60 -22.81
N ILE A 262 -14.14 12.87 -21.62
CA ILE A 262 -12.97 12.14 -21.10
C ILE A 262 -13.40 10.83 -20.42
N TYR A 263 -14.53 10.83 -19.70
CA TYR A 263 -14.96 9.73 -18.85
C TYR A 263 -16.30 9.16 -19.34
N PRO A 264 -16.30 7.98 -20.00
CA PRO A 264 -17.53 7.31 -20.45
C PRO A 264 -18.56 7.07 -19.34
N SER A 265 -18.12 6.93 -18.09
CA SER A 265 -19.00 6.71 -16.94
C SER A 265 -19.57 8.01 -16.34
N ILE A 266 -19.32 9.16 -16.97
CA ILE A 266 -19.93 10.44 -16.60
C ILE A 266 -20.92 10.86 -17.70
N ALA A 267 -22.19 10.98 -17.33
CA ALA A 267 -23.26 11.39 -18.24
C ALA A 267 -23.91 12.72 -17.80
N PRO A 268 -24.74 13.34 -18.66
CA PRO A 268 -25.59 14.45 -18.25
C PRO A 268 -26.49 14.06 -17.07
N GLY A 269 -26.74 15.00 -16.15
CA GLY A 269 -27.49 14.77 -14.92
C GLY A 269 -28.84 14.05 -15.10
N TYR A 270 -28.91 12.83 -14.58
CA TYR A 270 -30.09 11.96 -14.51
C TYR A 270 -31.12 12.55 -13.54
N HIS A 271 -32.35 12.76 -14.02
CA HIS A 271 -33.43 13.50 -13.32
C HIS A 271 -33.10 14.95 -12.90
N MET A 272 -32.00 15.53 -13.41
CA MET A 272 -31.54 16.88 -13.05
C MET A 272 -31.38 17.77 -14.29
N ASN A 273 -31.05 19.05 -14.08
CA ASN A 273 -30.76 19.97 -15.18
C ASN A 273 -29.43 19.61 -15.85
N LYS A 274 -29.51 19.03 -17.06
CA LYS A 274 -28.39 18.50 -17.85
C LYS A 274 -27.28 19.51 -18.18
N LYS A 275 -27.50 20.81 -17.99
CA LYS A 275 -26.48 21.85 -18.20
C LYS A 275 -25.59 22.09 -16.98
N HIS A 276 -26.11 21.85 -15.78
CA HIS A 276 -25.45 22.21 -14.51
C HIS A 276 -25.18 21.02 -13.61
N TRP A 277 -25.53 19.82 -14.07
CA TRP A 277 -25.45 18.59 -13.30
C TRP A 277 -24.90 17.47 -14.15
N ILE A 278 -24.08 16.63 -13.53
CA ILE A 278 -23.54 15.40 -14.08
C ILE A 278 -23.97 14.21 -13.23
N SER A 279 -24.07 13.06 -13.86
CA SER A 279 -24.28 11.76 -13.22
C SER A 279 -23.04 10.93 -13.37
N VAL A 280 -22.46 10.53 -12.25
CA VAL A 280 -21.30 9.63 -12.20
C VAL A 280 -21.80 8.21 -11.92
N TYR A 281 -21.49 7.29 -12.82
CA TYR A 281 -21.79 5.87 -12.70
C TYR A 281 -20.55 5.09 -12.27
N ALA A 282 -20.77 3.88 -11.75
CA ALA A 282 -19.73 2.91 -11.49
C ALA A 282 -19.01 2.53 -12.81
N GLY A 283 -17.67 2.55 -12.81
CA GLY A 283 -16.88 2.29 -14.02
C GLY A 283 -15.37 2.23 -13.75
N GLU A 284 -14.63 1.66 -14.70
CA GLU A 284 -13.17 1.48 -14.63
C GLU A 284 -12.40 2.82 -14.75
N ASP A 285 -13.04 3.83 -15.31
CA ASP A 285 -12.54 5.18 -15.51
C ASP A 285 -12.79 6.12 -14.31
N ILE A 286 -13.50 5.65 -13.29
CA ILE A 286 -13.82 6.42 -12.08
C ILE A 286 -12.91 6.01 -10.93
N THR A 287 -11.94 6.86 -10.62
CA THR A 287 -11.05 6.69 -9.47
C THR A 287 -11.57 7.44 -8.24
N VAL A 288 -11.10 7.05 -7.05
CA VAL A 288 -11.40 7.76 -5.79
C VAL A 288 -10.95 9.22 -5.84
N SER A 289 -9.78 9.49 -6.44
CA SER A 289 -9.25 10.86 -6.59
C SER A 289 -10.16 11.72 -7.47
N LEU A 290 -10.58 11.20 -8.62
CA LEU A 290 -11.50 11.90 -9.53
C LEU A 290 -12.83 12.16 -8.83
N LEU A 291 -13.39 11.16 -8.14
CA LEU A 291 -14.63 11.32 -7.40
C LEU A 291 -14.52 12.41 -6.33
N ASN A 292 -13.40 12.46 -5.61
CA ASN A 292 -13.14 13.51 -4.62
C ASN A 292 -13.07 14.91 -5.27
N ASP A 293 -12.36 15.05 -6.39
CA ASP A 293 -12.26 16.31 -7.12
C ASP A 293 -13.62 16.81 -7.61
N LEU A 294 -14.44 15.91 -8.18
CA LEU A 294 -15.80 16.23 -8.64
C LEU A 294 -16.72 16.65 -7.47
N ILE A 295 -16.59 16.01 -6.32
CA ILE A 295 -17.35 16.37 -5.10
C ILE A 295 -16.91 17.74 -4.57
N ASN A 296 -15.61 18.00 -4.54
CA ASN A 296 -15.04 19.30 -4.13
C ASN A 296 -15.48 20.44 -5.06
N ASP A 297 -15.43 20.23 -6.37
CA ASP A 297 -15.92 21.19 -7.37
C ASP A 297 -17.42 21.47 -7.19
N SER A 298 -18.21 20.42 -7.02
CA SER A 298 -19.66 20.51 -6.76
C SER A 298 -19.93 21.30 -5.46
N TRP A 299 -19.17 21.05 -4.39
CA TRP A 299 -19.28 21.78 -3.13
C TRP A 299 -18.92 23.26 -3.30
N ASN A 300 -17.81 23.57 -3.99
CA ASN A 300 -17.40 24.96 -4.22
C ASN A 300 -18.47 25.76 -4.98
N LEU A 301 -19.07 25.19 -6.03
CA LEU A 301 -20.16 25.83 -6.78
C LEU A 301 -21.37 26.14 -5.90
N VAL A 302 -21.64 25.29 -4.92
CA VAL A 302 -22.74 25.48 -3.96
C VAL A 302 -22.40 26.61 -3.01
N VAL A 303 -21.19 26.59 -2.44
CA VAL A 303 -20.75 27.63 -1.51
C VAL A 303 -20.69 28.98 -2.21
N ASP A 304 -20.22 29.05 -3.46
CA ASP A 304 -20.20 30.28 -4.27
C ASP A 304 -21.62 30.87 -4.47
N GLY A 305 -22.66 30.03 -4.43
CA GLY A 305 -24.07 30.44 -4.50
C GLY A 305 -24.71 30.89 -3.17
N LEU A 306 -23.96 30.86 -2.07
CA LEU A 306 -24.40 31.30 -0.73
C LEU A 306 -24.07 32.79 -0.48
N PRO A 307 -24.73 33.45 0.48
CA PRO A 307 -24.36 34.80 0.90
C PRO A 307 -22.90 34.89 1.38
N LYS A 308 -22.19 35.99 1.11
CA LYS A 308 -20.76 36.18 1.46
C LYS A 308 -20.43 35.86 2.92
N ARG A 309 -21.34 36.14 3.86
CA ARG A 309 -21.18 35.84 5.29
C ARG A 309 -21.08 34.33 5.57
N GLU A 310 -21.86 33.52 4.85
CA GLU A 310 -21.83 32.06 4.96
C GLU A 310 -20.64 31.48 4.21
N GLN A 311 -20.26 32.07 3.05
CA GLN A 311 -19.04 31.69 2.34
C GLN A 311 -17.81 31.80 3.23
N LEU A 312 -17.66 32.91 3.97
CA LEU A 312 -16.54 33.13 4.89
C LEU A 312 -16.54 32.16 6.08
N ARG A 313 -17.71 31.67 6.51
CA ARG A 313 -17.84 30.66 7.57
C ARG A 313 -17.44 29.27 7.08
N LEU A 314 -17.71 28.97 5.81
CA LEU A 314 -17.41 27.67 5.19
C LEU A 314 -15.99 27.61 4.60
N ARG A 315 -15.42 28.76 4.23
CA ARG A 315 -14.03 28.93 3.75
C ARG A 315 -13.35 30.08 4.52
N PRO A 316 -12.91 29.84 5.78
CA PRO A 316 -12.06 30.79 6.48
C PRO A 316 -10.76 30.95 5.69
N ARG A 317 -10.32 32.19 5.45
CA ARG A 317 -9.05 32.48 4.79
C ARG A 317 -7.87 32.22 5.72
#